data_AF-A0A7H1MF62-F1
#
_entry.id   AF-A0A7H1MF62-F1
#
_cell.length_a   1.000
_cell.length_b   1.000
_cell.length_c   1.000
_cell.angle_alpha   90.00
_cell.angle_beta   90.00
_cell.angle_gamma   90.00
#
_symmetry.space_group_name_H-M   'P 1'
#
loop_
_entity.id
_entity.type
_entity.pdbx_description
1 polymer ?
#
loop_
_entity_poly.entity_id
_entity_poly.type
_entity_poly.pdbx_seq_one_letter_code
_entity_poly.pdbx_strand_id
1 'polypeptide(L)' 'MLSINDHPDILELFKDFSITRLELAYSVGRDKTQKTSGELVICND' A
#
# COMPACT_ATOMS: atom_id res chain seq x y z
N MET A 1 -6.01 -1.97 11.97
CA MET A 1 -5.19 -2.39 10.83
C MET A 1 -5.90 -1.98 9.55
N LEU A 2 -5.25 -1.19 8.70
CA LEU A 2 -5.78 -0.61 7.45
C LEU A 2 -4.78 -0.89 6.33
N SER A 3 -5.25 -1.34 5.15
CA SER A 3 -4.42 -1.49 3.94
C SER A 3 -4.84 -0.46 2.91
N ILE A 4 -3.87 0.24 2.31
CA ILE A 4 -4.10 1.31 1.33
C ILE A 4 -2.94 1.38 0.34
N ASN A 5 -3.15 1.95 -0.83
CA ASN A 5 -2.06 2.17 -1.79
C ASN A 5 -0.98 3.10 -1.23
N ASP A 6 0.27 2.87 -1.64
CA ASP A 6 1.43 3.70 -1.35
C ASP A 6 1.30 5.06 -2.02
N HIS A 7 0.88 6.04 -1.21
CA HIS A 7 0.75 7.43 -1.60
C HIS A 7 1.46 8.33 -0.57
N PRO A 8 2.18 9.37 -1.02
CA PRO A 8 2.94 10.26 -0.14
C PRO A 8 2.05 10.97 0.90
N ASP A 9 0.85 11.40 0.52
CA ASP A 9 -0.12 12.02 1.43
C ASP A 9 -0.55 11.09 2.58
N ILE A 10 -0.61 9.78 2.33
CA ILE A 10 -0.97 8.78 3.33
C ILE A 10 0.18 8.57 4.32
N LEU A 11 1.42 8.57 3.83
CA LEU A 11 2.62 8.48 4.69
C LEU A 11 2.71 9.67 5.64
N GLU A 12 2.41 10.88 5.17
CA GLU A 12 2.39 12.07 6.03
C GLU A 12 1.25 12.04 7.05
N LEU A 13 0.06 11.61 6.63
CA LEU A 13 -1.12 11.55 7.50
C LEU A 13 -0.95 10.52 8.64
N PHE A 14 -0.31 9.39 8.36
CA PHE A 14 -0.14 8.29 9.30
C PHE A 14 1.29 8.14 9.84
N LYS A 15 2.13 9.18 9.73
CA LYS A 15 3.55 9.14 10.13
C LYS A 15 3.80 8.69 11.58
N ASP A 16 2.82 8.89 12.47
CA ASP A 16 2.88 8.52 13.89
C ASP A 16 2.37 7.08 14.14
N PHE A 17 1.92 6.37 13.10
CA PHE A 17 1.46 4.99 13.17
C PHE A 17 2.52 4.02 12.66
N SER A 18 2.39 2.75 13.02
CA SER A 18 3.23 1.69 12.48
C SER A 18 2.82 1.40 11.03
N ILE A 19 3.67 1.80 10.07
CA ILE A 19 3.44 1.60 8.63
C ILE A 19 4.40 0.53 8.09
N THR A 20 3.85 -0.48 7.44
CA THR A 20 4.61 -1.49 6.67
C THR A 20 4.32 -1.35 5.19
N ARG A 21 5.37 -1.18 4.37
CA ARG A 21 5.24 -1.13 2.90
C ARG A 21 5.37 -2.53 2.32
N LEU A 22 4.45 -2.90 1.44
CA LEU A 22 4.41 -4.18 0.74
C LEU A 22 4.42 -3.92 -0.76
N GLU A 23 5.33 -4.56 -1.49
CA GLU A 23 5.32 -4.51 -2.95
C GLU A 23 4.46 -5.66 -3.47
N LEU A 24 3.20 -5.35 -3.82
CA LEU A 24 2.24 -6.36 -4.26
C LEU A 24 2.03 -6.26 -5.77
N ALA A 25 2.29 -7.36 -6.46
CA ALA A 25 2.00 -7.51 -7.87
C ALA A 25 0.52 -7.89 -8.03
N TYR A 26 -0.34 -6.91 -8.33
CA TYR A 26 -1.73 -7.21 -8.62
C TYR A 26 -1.87 -7.84 -10.01
N SER A 27 -2.52 -9.01 -10.07
CA SER A 27 -2.99 -9.57 -11.33
C SER A 27 -4.35 -8.98 -11.64
N VAL A 28 -4.38 -7.81 -12.29
CA VAL A 28 -5.64 -7.21 -12.75
C VAL A 28 -6.13 -7.99 -13.98
N GLY A 29 -7.39 -8.42 -13.99
CA GLY A 29 -7.91 -9.40 -14.95
C GLY A 29 -7.65 -9.10 -16.44
N ARG A 30 -7.42 -10.20 -17.19
CA ARG A 30 -7.24 -10.37 -18.65
C ARG A 30 -6.11 -9.62 -19.35
N ASP A 31 -5.64 -8.49 -18.86
CA ASP A 31 -4.52 -7.79 -19.47
C ASP A 31 -3.24 -8.05 -18.67
N LYS A 32 -2.25 -8.70 -19.28
CA LYS A 32 -0.98 -9.16 -18.67
C LYS A 32 -0.03 -8.02 -18.27
N THR A 33 -0.56 -6.85 -17.97
CA THR A 33 0.24 -5.73 -17.48
C THR A 33 0.31 -5.84 -15.96
N GLN A 34 1.30 -6.60 -15.47
CA GLN A 34 1.64 -6.65 -14.04
C GLN A 34 1.97 -5.23 -13.58
N LYS A 35 1.01 -4.56 -12.94
CA LYS A 35 1.24 -3.27 -12.31
C LYS A 35 1.67 -3.55 -10.88
N THR A 36 2.97 -3.43 -10.62
CA THR A 36 3.50 -3.41 -9.26
C THR A 36 3.02 -2.12 -8.61
N SER A 37 2.12 -2.23 -7.64
CA SER A 37 1.71 -1.10 -6.80
C SER A 37 2.20 -1.37 -5.40
N GLY A 38 2.86 -0.39 -4.79
CA GLY A 38 3.14 -0.45 -3.36
C GLY A 38 1.82 -0.38 -2.59
N GLU A 39 1.62 -1.27 -1.63
CA GLU A 39 0.63 -1.14 -0.58
C GLU A 39 1.30 -0.70 0.72
N LEU A 40 0.56 0.03 1.54
CA LEU A 40 0.88 0.42 2.90
C LEU A 40 -0.11 -0.25 3.84
N VAL A 41 0.41 -0.97 4.82
CA VAL A 41 -0.35 -1.52 5.93
C VAL A 41 -0.09 -0.64 7.15
N ILE A 42 -1.14 -0.02 7.67
CA ILE A 42 -1.11 0.87 8.82
C ILE A 42 -1.73 0.14 10.02
N CYS A 43 -0.96 -0.01 11.09
CA CYS A 43 -1.39 -0.60 12.34
C CYS A 43 -1.50 0.49 13.42
N ASN A 44 -2.62 0.47 14.14
CA ASN A 44 -2.79 1.20 15.38
C ASN A 44 -2.43 0.23 16.50
N ASP A 45 -1.31 0.49 17.17
CA ASP A 45 -0.93 -0.20 18.41
C ASP A 45 -1.89 0.21 19.55
#